data_AF-A0A6L4ZLW5-F1
#
_entry.id   AF-A0A6L4ZLW5-F1
#
_cell.length_a   1.000
_cell.length_b   1.000
_cell.length_c   1.000
_cell.angle_alpha   90.00
_cell.angle_beta   90.00
_cell.angle_gamma   90.00
#
_symmetry.space_group_name_H-M   'P 1'
#
loop_
_entity.id
_entity.type
_entity.pdbx_description
1 polymer ?
#
loop_
_entity_poly.entity_id
_entity_poly.type
_entity_poly.pdbx_seq_one_letter_code
_entity_poly.pdbx_strand_id
1 'polypeptide(L)' 'VELNSLKVMIKSETSALIRIQYRLVDDDGFKQTFEGDYQIKRYNDQWQLDSERLKSVNLVK' A
#
# COMPACT_ATOMS: atom_id res chain seq x y z
N VAL A 1 0.21 -6.33 -11.68
CA VAL A 1 0.43 -5.24 -10.71
C VAL A 1 1.81 -4.67 -10.94
N GLU A 2 1.94 -3.37 -11.12
CA GLU A 2 3.23 -2.67 -11.20
C GLU A 2 3.41 -1.85 -9.90
N LEU A 3 4.53 -2.01 -9.21
CA LEU A 3 4.87 -1.20 -8.03
C LEU A 3 5.62 0.06 -8.45
N ASN A 4 5.04 1.23 -8.19
CA ASN A 4 5.67 2.52 -8.51
C ASN A 4 6.57 2.99 -7.37
N SER A 5 6.10 2.88 -6.13
CA SER A 5 6.89 3.21 -4.95
C SER A 5 6.44 2.40 -3.74
N LEU A 6 7.39 2.14 -2.84
CA LEU A 6 7.17 1.50 -1.56
C LEU A 6 8.03 2.20 -0.52
N LYS A 7 7.44 2.59 0.61
CA LYS A 7 8.13 3.13 1.76
C LYS A 7 7.61 2.47 3.03
N VAL A 8 8.51 1.88 3.79
CA VAL A 8 8.21 1.32 5.11
C VAL A 8 8.73 2.27 6.18
N MET A 9 7.88 2.61 7.13
CA MET A 9 8.22 3.44 8.28
C MET A 9 7.96 2.64 9.56
N ILE A 10 9.03 2.19 10.20
CA ILE A 10 8.96 1.51 11.49
C ILE A 10 8.60 2.57 12.54
N LYS A 11 7.46 2.41 13.22
CA LYS A 11 7.02 3.30 14.29
C LYS A 11 7.47 2.78 15.66
N SER A 12 7.48 1.46 15.83
CA SER A 12 7.97 0.75 17.01
C SER A 12 8.30 -0.71 16.67
N GLU A 13 8.78 -1.49 17.63
CA GLU A 13 9.01 -2.93 17.48
C GLU A 13 7.76 -3.73 17.07
N THR A 14 6.58 -3.18 17.35
CA THR A 14 5.28 -3.82 17.10
C THR A 14 4.39 -3.04 16.14
N SER A 15 4.89 -1.98 15.49
CA SER A 15 4.09 -1.14 14.60
C SER A 15 4.90 -0.56 13.44
N ALA A 16 4.34 -0.61 12.24
CA ALA A 16 4.88 0.04 11.06
C ALA A 16 3.78 0.60 10.17
N LEU A 17 4.11 1.64 9.40
CA LEU A 17 3.29 2.17 8.33
C LEU A 17 3.95 1.86 6.99
N ILE A 18 3.23 1.17 6.11
CA ILE A 18 3.62 0.90 4.74
C ILE A 18 2.88 1.88 3.85
N ARG A 19 3.62 2.73 3.13
CA ARG A 19 3.08 3.53 2.04
C ARG A 19 3.47 2.91 0.73
N ILE A 20 2.49 2.68 -0.14
CA ILE A 20 2.71 2.03 -1.43
C ILE A 20 1.90 2.73 -2.50
N GLN A 21 2.53 2.94 -3.65
CA GLN A 21 1.85 3.35 -4.86
C GLN A 21 2.01 2.24 -5.89
N TYR A 22 0.90 1.75 -6.42
CA TYR A 22 0.90 0.66 -7.38
C TYR A 22 -0.11 0.92 -8.50
N ARG A 23 0.11 0.28 -9.64
CA ARG A 23 -0.79 0.32 -10.79
C ARG A 23 -1.33 -1.07 -11.08
N LEU A 24 -2.65 -1.15 -11.20
CA LEU A 24 -3.32 -2.31 -11.79
C LEU A 24 -3.36 -2.09 -13.31
N VAL A 25 -2.95 -3.12 -14.04
CA VAL A 25 -3.04 -3.20 -15.49
C VAL A 25 -3.84 -4.47 -15.75
N ASP A 26 -4.98 -4.36 -16.42
CA ASP A 26 -5.73 -5.52 -16.88
C ASP A 26 -5.31 -5.94 -18.29
N ASP A 27 -5.84 -7.08 -18.73
CA ASP A 27 -5.51 -7.66 -20.04
C ASP A 27 -6.05 -6.81 -21.21
N ASP A 28 -7.06 -5.98 -20.96
CA ASP A 28 -7.65 -5.03 -21.91
C ASP A 28 -6.87 -3.70 -21.98
N GLY A 29 -5.80 -3.56 -21.19
CA GLY A 29 -4.93 -2.38 -21.16
C GLY A 29 -5.46 -1.20 -20.35
N PHE A 30 -6.55 -1.37 -19.60
CA PHE A 30 -6.98 -0.41 -18.58
C PHE A 30 -5.92 -0.33 -17.48
N LYS A 31 -5.59 0.91 -17.11
CA LYS A 31 -4.55 1.21 -16.13
C LYS A 31 -5.11 2.11 -15.04
N GLN A 32 -5.11 1.61 -13.81
CA GLN A 32 -5.53 2.39 -12.65
C GLN A 32 -4.43 2.43 -11.61
N THR A 33 -4.11 3.63 -11.13
CA THR A 33 -3.09 3.82 -10.11
C THR A 33 -3.75 4.00 -8.76
N PHE A 34 -3.15 3.43 -7.73
CA PHE A 34 -3.59 3.47 -6.35
C PHE A 34 -2.46 3.96 -5.45
N GLU A 35 -2.84 4.69 -4.42
CA GLU A 35 -1.97 5.04 -3.29
C GLU A 35 -2.61 4.50 -2.02
N GLY A 36 -1.84 3.71 -1.27
CA GLY A 36 -2.28 3.08 -0.04
C GLY A 36 -1.34 3.38 1.12
N ASP A 37 -1.93 3.75 2.25
CA ASP A 37 -1.30 3.82 3.56
C ASP A 37 -1.84 2.65 4.41
N TYR A 38 -0.98 1.69 4.74
CA TYR A 38 -1.33 0.47 5.49
C TYR A 38 -0.60 0.47 6.83
N GLN A 39 -1.34 0.55 7.92
CA GLN A 39 -0.79 0.35 9.25
C GLN A 39 -0.79 -1.12 9.57
N ILE A 40 0.39 -1.67 9.87
CA ILE A 40 0.54 -3.04 10.33
C ILE A 40 0.98 -3.04 11.79
N LYS A 41 0.45 -3.99 12.56
CA LYS A 41 0.84 -4.20 13.95
C LYS A 41 1.23 -5.66 14.16
N ARG A 42 2.18 -5.87 15.06
CA ARG A 42 2.56 -7.20 15.52
C ARG A 42 1.69 -7.60 16.70
N TYR A 43 0.95 -8.68 16.53
CA TYR A 43 0.22 -9.35 17.61
C TYR A 43 0.86 -10.73 17.79
N ASN A 44 1.42 -10.98 18.98
CA ASN A 44 2.28 -12.14 19.24
C ASN A 44 3.46 -12.18 18.24
N ASP A 45 3.59 -13.27 17.47
CA ASP A 45 4.67 -13.46 16.49
C ASP A 45 4.25 -13.19 15.05
N GLN A 46 3.11 -12.54 14.83
CA GLN A 46 2.60 -12.26 13.48
C GLN A 46 2.30 -10.78 13.28
N TRP A 47 2.75 -10.27 12.14
CA TRP A 47 2.34 -8.96 11.64
C TRP A 47 0.98 -9.07 10.95
N GLN A 48 0.05 -8.21 11.31
CA GLN A 48 -1.30 -8.18 10.78
C GLN A 48 -1.64 -6.76 10.33
N LEU A 49 -2.51 -6.64 9.32
CA LEU A 49 -3.07 -5.37 8.91
C LEU A 49 -3.99 -4.85 10.02
N ASP A 50 -3.68 -3.67 10.55
CA ASP A 50 -4.45 -2.99 11.60
C ASP A 50 -5.43 -1.99 10.99
N SER A 51 -5.00 -1.23 9.99
CA SER A 51 -5.89 -0.35 9.22
C SER A 51 -5.31 -0.05 7.85
N GLU A 52 -6.21 0.29 6.92
CA GLU A 52 -5.85 0.71 5.57
C GLU A 52 -6.52 2.03 5.21
N ARG A 53 -5.82 2.82 4.40
CA ARG A 53 -6.39 3.93 3.65
C ARG A 53 -5.93 3.83 2.21
N LEU A 54 -6.81 3.32 1.37
CA LEU A 54 -6.59 3.18 -0.07
C LEU A 54 -7.36 4.25 -0.83
N LYS A 55 -6.72 4.89 -1.81
CA LYS A 55 -7.37 5.78 -2.77
C LYS A 55 -6.94 5.45 -4.19
N SER A 56 -7.88 5.50 -5.12
CA SER A 56 -7.55 5.55 -6.54
C SER A 56 -7.05 6.94 -6.90
N VAL A 57 -6.07 7.00 -7.80
CA VAL A 57 -5.47 8.24 -8.27
C VAL A 57 -5.62 8.27 -9.78
N ASN A 58 -6.41 9.23 -10.26
CA ASN A 58 -6.39 9.57 -11.67
C ASN A 58 -5.10 10.36 -11.92
N LEU A 59 -4.09 9.68 -12.47
CA LEU A 59 -2.96 10.35 -13.12
C LEU A 59 -3.52 11.01 -14.39
N VAL A 60 -4.10 12.21 -14.24
CA VAL A 60 -4.36 13.08 -15.37
C VAL A 60 -2.98 13.41 -15.95
N LYS A 61 -2.73 12.94 -17.18
CA LYS A 61 -1.53 13.25 -17.96
C LYS A 61 -1.47 14.73 -18.27
#